data_AF-A0A1V5PHL8-F1
#
_entry.id   AF-A0A1V5PHL8-F1
#
_cell.length_a   1.000
_cell.length_b   1.000
_cell.length_c   1.000
_cell.angle_alpha   90.00
_cell.angle_beta   90.00
_cell.angle_gamma   90.00
#
_symmetry.space_group_name_H-M   'P 1'
#
loop_
_entity.id
_entity.type
_entity.pdbx_description
1 polymer ?
#
loop_
_entity_poly.entity_id
_entity_poly.type
_entity_poly.pdbx_seq_one_letter_code
_entity_poly.pdbx_strand_id
1 'polypeptide(L)'
;MNKISGSALFFARDINKIPPYIARTMFIHNIIYEDNIIVSMARQEEPFGVSFDFKEKIADGLRVFEIRTGYMEIIEVEEILKKVSIEEKAIFYGLEDINTENIIWKIFAAIKNLTPSFVQFYKLPPHKLHGVITRLEI
;
A
#
# COMPACT_ATOMS: atom_id res chain seq x y z
N MET A 1 10.80 21.24 7.65
CA MET A 1 10.58 19.81 7.96
C MET A 1 11.62 19.03 7.18
N ASN A 2 12.48 18.26 7.84
CA ASN A 2 13.52 17.49 7.14
C ASN A 2 12.87 16.26 6.50
N LYS A 3 12.87 16.21 5.16
CA LYS A 3 12.41 15.04 4.42
C LYS A 3 13.53 13.99 4.40
N ILE A 4 13.16 12.72 4.47
CA ILE A 4 14.09 11.61 4.32
C ILE A 4 14.45 11.51 2.84
N SER A 5 15.75 11.48 2.52
CA SER A 5 16.17 11.38 1.12
C SER A 5 15.75 10.06 0.46
N GLY A 6 15.38 10.18 -0.81
CA GLY A 6 14.90 9.09 -1.67
C GLY A 6 13.38 9.01 -1.76
N SER A 7 12.89 7.87 -2.24
CA SER A 7 11.45 7.64 -2.42
C SER A 7 10.90 6.57 -1.48
N ALA A 8 9.61 6.67 -1.15
CA ALA A 8 8.89 5.65 -0.39
C ALA A 8 7.54 5.33 -1.03
N LEU A 9 7.18 4.05 -1.00
CA LEU A 9 5.90 3.54 -1.50
C LEU A 9 4.91 3.38 -0.36
N PHE A 10 3.67 3.78 -0.59
CA PHE A 10 2.56 3.58 0.33
C PHE A 10 1.43 2.85 -0.39
N PHE A 11 1.19 1.59 -0.02
CA PHE A 11 0.16 0.78 -0.67
C PHE A 11 -1.24 1.12 -0.17
N ALA A 12 -2.11 1.52 -1.07
CA ALA A 12 -3.53 1.74 -0.80
C ALA A 12 -4.37 0.84 -1.71
N ARG A 13 -5.53 0.38 -1.23
CA ARG A 13 -6.49 -0.34 -2.08
C ARG A 13 -7.20 0.62 -3.03
N ASP A 14 -7.50 1.81 -2.54
CA ASP A 14 -8.20 2.87 -3.27
C ASP A 14 -7.61 4.20 -2.84
N ILE A 15 -7.34 5.06 -3.81
CA ILE A 15 -6.83 6.40 -3.55
C ILE A 15 -7.89 7.37 -3.03
N ASN A 16 -9.16 7.17 -3.41
CA ASN A 16 -10.25 8.01 -2.92
C ASN A 16 -10.49 7.81 -1.41
N LYS A 17 -9.98 6.69 -0.87
CA LYS A 17 -10.04 6.35 0.55
C LYS A 17 -8.65 6.08 1.11
N ILE A 18 -7.89 7.15 1.32
CA ILE A 18 -6.55 7.09 1.92
C ILE A 18 -6.61 6.33 3.25
N PRO A 19 -5.89 5.20 3.37
CA PRO A 19 -5.84 4.46 4.62
C PRO A 19 -5.27 5.31 5.76
N PRO A 20 -5.83 5.22 6.98
CA PRO A 20 -5.37 5.99 8.13
C PRO A 20 -3.88 5.83 8.42
N TYR A 21 -3.31 4.65 8.18
CA TYR A 21 -1.90 4.39 8.43
C TYR A 21 -0.97 5.32 7.63
N ILE A 22 -1.33 5.70 6.40
CA ILE A 22 -0.54 6.61 5.56
C ILE A 22 -0.49 7.99 6.22
N ALA A 23 -1.66 8.53 6.57
CA ALA A 23 -1.77 9.82 7.23
C ALA A 23 -1.06 9.84 8.59
N ARG A 24 -1.20 8.79 9.41
CA ARG A 24 -0.46 8.68 10.67
C ARG A 24 1.05 8.65 10.45
N THR A 25 1.52 7.87 9.48
CA THR A 25 2.96 7.73 9.18
C THR A 25 3.56 9.06 8.75
N MET A 26 2.91 9.76 7.82
CA MET A 26 3.40 11.04 7.30
C MET A 26 3.26 12.18 8.32
N PHE A 27 2.08 12.35 8.92
CA PHE A 27 1.76 13.57 9.66
C PHE A 27 1.87 13.45 11.18
N ILE A 28 1.71 12.24 11.75
CA ILE A 28 1.85 12.03 13.20
C ILE A 28 3.28 11.58 13.52
N HIS A 29 3.80 10.60 12.79
CA HIS A 29 5.15 10.09 13.01
C HIS A 29 6.23 10.89 12.27
N ASN A 30 5.85 11.85 11.43
CA ASN A 30 6.76 12.70 10.64
C ASN A 30 7.70 11.90 9.72
N ILE A 31 7.25 10.74 9.23
CA ILE A 31 7.99 9.92 8.28
C ILE A 31 7.56 10.33 6.87
N ILE A 32 8.28 11.30 6.31
CA ILE A 32 8.03 11.86 4.98
C ILE A 32 9.31 11.83 4.16
N TYR A 33 9.23 11.29 2.94
CA TYR A 33 10.34 11.21 2.00
C TYR A 33 10.33 12.37 1.00
N GLU A 34 11.39 12.52 0.21
CA GLU A 34 11.45 13.50 -0.88
C GLU A 34 10.39 13.20 -1.95
N ASP A 35 10.21 11.93 -2.29
CA ASP A 35 9.18 11.43 -3.21
C ASP A 35 8.33 10.34 -2.54
N ASN A 36 7.10 10.67 -2.17
CA ASN A 36 6.15 9.74 -1.57
C ASN A 36 5.15 9.31 -2.66
N ILE A 37 5.12 8.01 -2.95
CA ILE A 37 4.33 7.44 -4.02
C ILE A 37 3.25 6.56 -3.41
N ILE A 38 2.00 6.97 -3.56
CA ILE A 38 0.87 6.12 -3.20
C ILE A 38 0.64 5.15 -4.35
N VAL A 39 0.83 3.86 -4.08
CA VAL A 39 0.61 2.79 -5.05
C VAL A 39 -0.78 2.22 -4.84
N SER A 40 -1.63 2.36 -5.85
CA SER A 40 -2.97 1.79 -5.89
C SER A 40 -3.01 0.61 -6.85
N MET A 41 -3.68 -0.47 -6.46
CA MET A 41 -3.78 -1.68 -7.27
C MET A 41 -5.25 -2.04 -7.49
N ALA A 42 -5.67 -1.99 -8.74
CA ALA A 42 -7.03 -2.28 -9.16
C ALA A 42 -7.06 -3.53 -10.05
N ARG A 43 -8.06 -4.40 -9.82
CA ARG A 43 -8.35 -5.54 -10.67
C ARG A 43 -9.35 -5.11 -11.74
N GLN A 44 -9.07 -5.45 -13.00
CA GLN A 44 -9.96 -5.19 -14.13
C GLN A 44 -10.91 -6.38 -14.34
N GLU A 45 -12.01 -6.14 -15.05
CA GLU A 45 -12.99 -7.19 -15.39
C GLU A 45 -12.45 -8.16 -16.43
N GLU A 46 -11.47 -7.74 -17.22
CA GLU A 46 -10.80 -8.59 -18.19
C GLU A 46 -9.89 -9.62 -17.50
N PRO A 47 -9.79 -10.86 -18.02
CA PRO A 47 -8.99 -11.91 -17.39
C PRO A 47 -7.50 -11.59 -17.34
N PHE A 48 -6.97 -10.96 -18.39
CA PHE A 48 -5.55 -10.69 -18.57
C PHE A 48 -5.33 -9.25 -18.99
N GLY A 49 -4.10 -8.78 -18.80
CA GLY A 49 -3.68 -7.43 -19.17
C GLY A 49 -3.13 -6.67 -17.97
N VAL A 50 -2.18 -5.78 -18.26
CA VAL A 50 -1.56 -4.90 -17.27
C VAL A 50 -1.43 -3.52 -17.88
N SER A 51 -1.96 -2.52 -17.18
CA SER A 51 -1.71 -1.12 -17.49
C SER A 51 -1.34 -0.38 -16.22
N PHE A 52 -0.51 0.64 -16.34
CA PHE A 52 -0.09 1.45 -15.21
C PHE A 52 0.20 2.86 -15.66
N ASP A 53 -0.12 3.82 -14.80
CA ASP A 53 0.07 5.23 -15.08
C ASP A 53 0.24 6.04 -13.78
N PHE A 54 0.91 7.18 -13.89
CA PHE A 54 0.88 8.19 -12.83
C PHE A 54 -0.38 9.02 -12.97
N LYS A 55 -1.13 9.19 -11.87
CA LYS A 55 -2.24 10.16 -11.84
C LYS A 55 -1.70 11.56 -11.67
N GLU A 56 -2.63 12.52 -11.72
CA GLU A 56 -2.34 13.91 -11.40
C GLU A 56 -1.61 14.01 -10.06
N LYS A 57 -0.57 14.83 -10.06
CA LYS A 57 0.26 15.07 -8.88
C LYS A 57 -0.59 15.74 -7.81
N ILE A 58 -0.66 15.13 -6.63
CA ILE A 58 -1.41 15.67 -5.50
C ILE A 58 -0.69 16.90 -4.94
N ALA A 59 0.61 16.77 -4.71
CA ALA A 59 1.45 17.84 -4.19
C ALA A 59 2.94 17.59 -4.50
N ASP A 60 3.80 18.57 -4.25
CA ASP A 60 5.25 18.41 -4.40
C ASP A 60 5.82 17.35 -3.44
N GLY A 61 6.35 16.26 -4.03
CA GLY A 61 6.82 15.09 -3.29
C GLY A 61 5.71 14.13 -2.86
N LEU A 62 4.49 14.27 -3.39
CA LEU A 62 3.38 13.33 -3.20
C LEU A 62 2.67 13.06 -4.53
N ARG A 63 2.80 11.83 -5.03
CA ARG A 63 2.20 11.39 -6.29
C ARG A 63 1.59 10.01 -6.17
N VAL A 64 0.88 9.64 -7.23
CA VAL A 64 0.04 8.45 -7.27
C VAL A 64 0.47 7.61 -8.44
N PHE A 65 0.68 6.34 -8.18
CA PHE A 65 0.96 5.34 -9.21
C PHE A 65 -0.14 4.28 -9.16
N GLU A 66 -0.92 4.17 -10.23
CA GLU A 66 -1.99 3.20 -10.32
C GLU A 66 -1.57 2.04 -11.22
N ILE A 67 -1.74 0.82 -10.72
CA ILE A 67 -1.53 -0.42 -11.47
C ILE A 67 -2.89 -1.10 -11.63
N ARG A 68 -3.31 -1.31 -12.88
CA ARG A 68 -4.52 -2.02 -13.25
C ARG A 68 -4.14 -3.35 -13.88
N THR A 69 -4.73 -4.42 -13.39
CA THR A 69 -4.36 -5.77 -13.79
C THR A 69 -5.57 -6.66 -13.97
N GLY A 70 -5.57 -7.50 -15.00
CA GLY A 70 -6.63 -8.48 -15.22
C GLY A 70 -6.81 -9.40 -14.01
N TYR A 71 -8.02 -9.91 -13.81
CA TYR A 71 -8.34 -10.64 -12.58
C TYR A 71 -7.60 -12.00 -12.45
N MET A 72 -7.12 -12.59 -13.55
CA MET A 72 -6.32 -13.83 -13.54
C MET A 72 -4.81 -13.58 -13.62
N GLU A 73 -4.38 -12.33 -13.78
CA GLU A 73 -2.98 -11.99 -13.99
C GLU A 73 -2.15 -12.10 -12.70
N ILE A 74 -0.96 -12.68 -12.79
CA ILE A 74 0.03 -12.72 -11.71
C ILE A 74 1.17 -11.79 -12.09
N ILE A 75 1.26 -10.63 -11.43
CA ILE A 75 2.23 -9.59 -11.76
C ILE A 75 3.39 -9.55 -10.78
N GLU A 76 4.57 -9.22 -11.31
CA GLU A 76 5.75 -8.86 -10.53
C GLU A 76 5.81 -7.35 -10.40
N VAL A 77 5.28 -6.83 -9.28
CA VAL A 77 5.16 -5.38 -9.05
C VAL A 77 6.52 -4.71 -9.04
N GLU A 78 7.56 -5.36 -8.52
CA GLU A 78 8.93 -4.84 -8.54
C GLU A 78 9.42 -4.53 -9.96
N GLU A 79 9.11 -5.39 -10.93
CA GLU A 79 9.49 -5.17 -12.34
C GLU A 79 8.70 -4.01 -12.97
N ILE A 80 7.45 -3.80 -12.57
CA ILE A 80 6.66 -2.64 -13.01
C ILE A 80 7.28 -1.35 -12.46
N LEU A 81 7.64 -1.32 -11.18
CA LEU A 81 8.26 -0.16 -10.52
C LEU A 81 9.61 0.19 -11.15
N LYS A 82 10.45 -0.81 -11.44
CA LYS A 82 11.72 -0.61 -12.16
C LYS A 82 11.53 -0.01 -13.56
N LYS A 83 10.52 -0.47 -14.31
CA LYS A 83 10.21 0.05 -15.66
C LYS A 83 9.88 1.54 -15.67
N VAL A 84 9.30 2.06 -14.59
CA VAL A 84 8.97 3.48 -14.44
C VAL A 84 10.02 4.26 -13.64
N SER A 85 11.20 3.68 -13.45
CA SER A 85 12.34 4.27 -12.74
C SER A 85 12.00 4.72 -11.32
N ILE A 86 11.13 3.97 -10.64
CA ILE A 86 10.91 4.13 -9.20
C ILE A 86 11.98 3.32 -8.46
N GLU A 87 12.80 4.01 -7.67
CA GLU A 87 13.75 3.40 -6.75
C GLU A 87 13.35 3.71 -5.31
N GLU A 88 12.61 2.79 -4.70
CA GLU A 88 12.10 2.94 -3.34
C GLU A 88 13.12 2.52 -2.27
N LYS A 89 13.22 3.36 -1.24
CA LYS A 89 14.00 3.09 -0.03
C LYS A 89 13.20 2.30 1.01
N ALA A 90 11.89 2.53 1.06
CA ALA A 90 10.97 1.86 1.97
C ALA A 90 9.60 1.66 1.33
N ILE A 91 8.94 0.57 1.70
CA ILE A 91 7.60 0.20 1.26
C ILE A 91 6.73 0.06 2.50
N PHE A 92 5.70 0.88 2.60
CA PHE A 92 4.74 0.87 3.70
C PHE A 92 3.42 0.25 3.25
N TYR A 93 2.85 -0.57 4.13
CA TYR A 93 1.51 -1.10 3.95
C TYR A 93 0.77 -1.20 5.27
N GLY A 94 -0.55 -0.99 5.21
CA GLY A 94 -1.41 -1.02 6.38
C GLY A 94 -1.80 -2.43 6.76
N LEU A 95 -1.75 -2.70 8.06
CA LEU A 95 -2.38 -3.85 8.69
C LEU A 95 -3.38 -3.33 9.71
N GLU A 96 -4.56 -3.95 9.76
CA GLU A 96 -5.63 -3.58 10.67
C GLU A 96 -5.83 -4.71 11.67
N ASP A 97 -5.58 -4.42 12.94
CA ASP A 97 -5.80 -5.32 14.07
C ASP A 97 -7.11 -4.96 14.77
N ILE A 98 -8.00 -5.92 14.99
CA ILE A 98 -9.32 -5.68 15.58
C ILE A 98 -9.31 -6.20 17.02
N ASN A 99 -9.48 -5.29 17.97
CA ASN A 99 -9.62 -5.62 19.39
C ASN A 99 -11.07 -5.39 19.82
N THR A 100 -11.72 -6.44 20.31
CA THR A 100 -13.15 -6.41 20.66
C THR A 100 -13.47 -7.47 21.71
N GLU A 101 -14.45 -7.20 22.58
CA GLU A 101 -14.95 -8.19 23.53
C GLU A 101 -16.03 -9.10 22.91
N ASN A 102 -16.68 -8.64 21.83
CA ASN A 102 -17.79 -9.33 21.18
C ASN A 102 -17.34 -10.61 20.44
N ILE A 103 -18.01 -11.73 20.70
CA ILE A 103 -17.64 -13.05 20.15
C ILE A 103 -17.69 -13.11 18.62
N ILE A 104 -18.66 -12.44 17.98
CA ILE A 104 -18.82 -12.43 16.52
C ILE A 104 -17.64 -11.70 15.88
N TRP A 105 -17.26 -10.55 16.44
CA TRP A 105 -16.13 -9.77 15.95
C TRP A 105 -14.79 -10.44 16.24
N LYS A 106 -14.65 -11.19 17.34
CA LYS A 106 -13.46 -12.03 17.61
C LYS A 106 -13.25 -13.11 16.55
N ILE A 107 -14.32 -13.81 16.14
CA ILE A 107 -14.25 -14.83 15.08
C ILE A 107 -13.83 -14.18 13.76
N PHE A 108 -14.44 -13.04 13.41
CA PHE A 108 -14.06 -12.28 12.22
C PHE A 108 -12.58 -11.86 12.25
N ALA A 109 -12.10 -11.33 13.38
CA ALA A 109 -10.70 -10.96 13.57
C ALA A 109 -9.76 -12.16 13.39
N ALA A 110 -10.12 -13.34 13.90
CA ALA A 110 -9.33 -14.55 13.73
C ALA A 110 -9.21 -14.98 12.25
N ILE A 111 -10.33 -15.01 11.52
CA ILE A 111 -10.33 -15.33 10.08
C ILE A 111 -9.48 -14.32 9.30
N LYS A 112 -9.64 -13.02 9.60
CA LYS A 112 -8.86 -11.95 8.97
C LYS A 112 -7.36 -12.11 9.22
N ASN A 113 -6.96 -12.43 10.46
CA ASN A 113 -5.55 -12.60 10.85
C ASN A 113 -4.89 -13.85 10.23
N LEU A 114 -5.69 -14.90 9.96
CA LEU A 114 -5.22 -16.08 9.22
C LEU A 114 -5.12 -15.83 7.71
N THR A 115 -5.81 -14.81 7.20
CA THR A 115 -5.81 -14.47 5.77
C THR A 115 -4.53 -13.69 5.43
N PRO A 116 -3.75 -14.10 4.41
CA PRO A 116 -2.56 -13.38 3.98
C PRO A 116 -2.88 -11.91 3.63
N SER A 117 -1.98 -11.00 4.01
CA SER A 117 -2.14 -9.60 3.63
C SER A 117 -2.03 -9.44 2.11
N PHE A 118 -2.77 -8.48 1.53
CA PHE A 118 -2.74 -8.20 0.09
C PHE A 118 -1.32 -8.00 -0.47
N VAL A 119 -0.41 -7.45 0.34
CA VAL A 119 0.97 -7.19 -0.04
C VAL A 119 1.80 -8.46 -0.18
N GLN A 120 1.44 -9.54 0.53
CA GLN A 120 2.11 -10.85 0.37
C GLN A 120 1.83 -11.50 -0.99
N PHE A 121 0.78 -11.08 -1.70
CA PHE A 121 0.50 -11.56 -3.05
C PHE A 121 1.37 -10.89 -4.11
N TYR A 122 2.07 -9.81 -3.76
CA TYR A 122 3.00 -9.15 -4.66
C TYR A 122 4.43 -9.50 -4.28
N LYS A 123 5.18 -10.01 -5.25
CA LYS A 123 6.62 -10.26 -5.11
C LYS A 123 7.34 -8.93 -4.96
N LEU A 124 7.41 -8.43 -3.72
CA LEU A 124 8.10 -7.21 -3.33
C LEU A 124 9.35 -7.55 -2.52
N PRO A 125 10.39 -6.70 -2.55
CA PRO A 125 11.64 -6.94 -1.84
C PRO A 125 11.41 -6.96 -0.32
N PRO A 126 11.56 -8.12 0.36
CA PRO A 126 11.13 -8.26 1.75
C PRO A 126 11.87 -7.32 2.73
N HIS A 127 13.14 -7.04 2.45
CA HIS A 127 13.98 -6.17 3.28
C HIS A 127 13.59 -4.68 3.23
N LYS A 128 12.71 -4.28 2.30
CA LYS A 128 12.17 -2.91 2.21
C LYS A 128 10.75 -2.78 2.78
N LEU A 129 10.11 -3.90 3.13
CA LEU A 129 8.71 -3.95 3.56
C LEU A 129 8.56 -3.54 5.04
N HIS A 130 7.63 -2.62 5.29
CA HIS A 130 7.28 -2.11 6.61
C HIS A 130 5.76 -2.18 6.79
N GLY A 131 5.32 -3.08 7.68
CA GLY A 131 3.91 -3.17 8.07
C GLY A 131 3.57 -2.13 9.14
N VAL A 132 2.57 -1.29 8.89
CA VAL A 132 2.07 -0.31 9.86
C VAL A 132 0.75 -0.82 10.42
N ILE A 133 0.78 -1.29 11.67
CA ILE A 133 -0.40 -1.83 12.36
C ILE A 133 -1.21 -0.69 12.95
N THR A 134 -2.49 -0.63 12.59
CA THR A 134 -3.49 0.23 13.24
C THR A 134 -4.45 -0.65 14.01
N ARG A 135 -4.52 -0.47 15.33
CA ARG A 135 -5.51 -1.14 16.18
C ARG A 135 -6.84 -0.40 16.12
N LEU A 136 -7.90 -1.14 15.85
CA LEU A 136 -9.29 -0.69 15.92
C LEU A 136 -9.90 -1.28 17.19
N GLU A 137 -10.50 -0.42 18.02
CA GLU A 137 -11.24 -0.82 19.21
C GLU A 137 -12.74 -0.77 18.89
N ILE A 138 -13.41 -1.91 19.03
CA ILE A 138 -14.83 -2.11 18.67
C ILE A 138 -15.57 -2.84 19.79
#